data_AF-A0A1V9VX22-F1
#
_entry.id   AF-A0A1V9VX22-F1
#
_cell.length_a   1.000
_cell.length_b   1.000
_cell.length_c   1.000
_cell.angle_alpha   90.00
_cell.angle_beta   90.00
_cell.angle_gamma   90.00
#
_symmetry.space_group_name_H-M   'P 1'
#
loop_
_entity.id
_entity.type
_entity.pdbx_description
1 polymer ?
#
loop_
_entity_poly.entity_id
_entity_poly.type
_entity_poly.pdbx_seq_one_letter_code
_entity_poly.pdbx_strand_id
1 'polypeptide(L)' 'MQQNLKEYIDQLQLSAVENRKKADEAYDDEDLGLAGYYRGQWIANEETAVKLTVILSKYKEGEQ' A
#
# COMPACT_ATOMS: atom_id res chain seq x y z
N MET A 1 13.53 -7.29 -13.20
CA MET A 1 12.08 -6.98 -13.26
C MET A 1 11.34 -7.53 -12.05
N GLN A 2 11.34 -8.85 -11.80
CA GLN A 2 10.66 -9.42 -10.62
C GLN A 2 11.18 -8.86 -9.28
N GLN A 3 12.50 -8.65 -9.15
CA GLN A 3 13.08 -8.07 -7.93
C GLN A 3 12.59 -6.62 -7.70
N ASN A 4 12.65 -5.76 -8.71
CA ASN A 4 12.15 -4.39 -8.63
C ASN A 4 10.65 -4.32 -8.28
N LEU A 5 9.85 -5.28 -8.77
CA LEU A 5 8.43 -5.35 -8.41
C LEU A 5 8.22 -5.74 -6.95
N LYS A 6 9.03 -6.64 -6.39
CA LYS A 6 8.98 -6.95 -4.95
C LYS A 6 9.35 -5.75 -4.10
N GLU A 7 10.43 -5.06 -4.44
CA GLU A 7 10.86 -3.85 -3.74
C GLU A 7 9.78 -2.76 -3.80
N TYR A 8 9.09 -2.62 -4.93
CA TYR A 8 7.98 -1.69 -5.05
C TYR A 8 6.75 -2.11 -4.21
N ILE A 9 6.42 -3.40 -4.15
CA ILE A 9 5.36 -3.92 -3.28
C ILE A 9 5.71 -3.62 -1.80
N ASP A 10 6.95 -3.84 -1.39
CA ASP A 10 7.40 -3.56 -0.02
C ASP A 10 7.29 -2.07 0.30
N GLN A 11 7.66 -1.19 -0.64
CA GLN A 11 7.49 0.26 -0.50
C GLN A 11 6.02 0.68 -0.35
N LEU A 12 5.12 0.09 -1.14
CA LEU A 12 3.68 0.34 -1.02
C LEU A 12 3.15 -0.07 0.36
N GLN A 13 3.58 -1.23 0.87
CA GLN A 13 3.18 -1.72 2.19
C GLN A 13 3.71 -0.84 3.33
N LEU A 14 4.97 -0.40 3.26
CA LEU A 14 5.54 0.53 4.23
C LEU A 14 4.79 1.87 4.22
N SER A 15 4.56 2.42 3.03
CA SER A 15 3.81 3.67 2.89
C SER A 15 2.36 3.54 3.38
N ALA A 16 1.71 2.40 3.16
CA ALA A 16 0.38 2.11 3.71
C ALA A 16 0.36 2.17 5.24
N VAL A 17 1.33 1.53 5.91
CA VAL A 17 1.45 1.55 7.38
C VAL A 17 1.71 2.96 7.90
N GLU A 18 2.57 3.73 7.24
CA GLU A 18 2.84 5.12 7.61
C GLU A 18 1.61 6.02 7.44
N ASN A 19 0.91 5.90 6.31
CA ASN A 19 -0.29 6.68 6.03
C ASN A 19 -1.42 6.34 7.00
N ARG A 20 -1.54 5.08 7.44
CA ARG A 20 -2.48 4.72 8.49
C ARG A 20 -2.21 5.51 9.79
N LYS A 21 -0.96 5.53 10.25
CA LYS A 21 -0.57 6.27 11.47
C LYS A 21 -0.87 7.77 11.33
N LYS A 22 -0.52 8.36 10.20
CA LYS A 22 -0.80 9.78 9.92
C LYS A 22 -2.30 10.09 9.83
N ALA A 23 -3.10 9.14 9.35
CA ALA A 23 -4.56 9.29 9.32
C ALA A 23 -5.13 9.29 10.74
N ASP A 24 -4.64 8.40 11.62
CA ASP A 24 -5.04 8.33 13.02
C ASP A 24 -4.61 9.61 13.77
N GLU A 25 -3.37 10.07 13.58
CA GLU A 25 -2.86 11.33 14.15
C GLU A 25 -3.71 12.55 13.71
N ALA A 26 -3.98 12.68 12.41
CA ALA A 26 -4.80 13.79 11.88
C ALA A 26 -6.26 13.73 12.36
N TYR A 27 -6.79 12.52 12.60
CA TYR A 27 -8.12 12.34 13.14
C TYR A 27 -8.20 12.78 14.61
N ASP A 28 -7.20 12.40 15.42
CA ASP A 28 -7.08 12.83 16.82
C ASP A 28 -6.93 14.35 16.95
N ASP A 29 -6.30 15.00 15.97
CA ASP A 29 -6.19 16.46 15.85
C ASP A 29 -7.44 17.15 15.26
N GLU A 30 -8.52 16.40 15.02
CA GLU A 30 -9.79 16.84 14.39
C GLU A 30 -9.65 17.38 12.94
N ASP A 31 -8.49 17.20 12.29
CA ASP A 31 -8.31 17.48 10.86
C ASP A 31 -8.83 16.32 9.99
N LEU A 32 -10.16 16.27 9.88
CA LEU A 32 -10.86 15.22 9.12
C LEU A 32 -10.50 15.20 7.63
N GLY A 33 -10.09 16.33 7.06
CA GLY A 33 -9.67 16.41 5.66
C GLY A 33 -8.35 15.70 5.43
N LEU A 34 -7.36 15.99 6.28
CA LEU A 34 -6.05 15.35 6.25
C LEU A 34 -6.13 13.87 6.64
N ALA A 35 -6.95 13.54 7.64
CA ALA A 35 -7.23 12.16 8.02
C ALA A 35 -7.81 11.36 6.84
N GLY A 36 -8.79 11.92 6.13
CA GLY A 36 -9.38 11.31 4.94
C GLY A 36 -8.37 11.12 3.81
N TYR A 37 -7.51 12.10 3.57
CA TYR A 37 -6.44 12.03 2.57
C TYR A 37 -5.46 10.87 2.85
N TYR A 38 -4.92 10.80 4.07
CA TYR A 38 -3.99 9.73 4.44
C TYR A 38 -4.66 8.35 4.44
N ARG A 39 -5.92 8.26 4.88
CA ARG A 39 -6.68 7.01 4.82
C ARG A 39 -6.90 6.53 3.40
N GLY A 40 -7.19 7.44 2.46
CA GLY A 40 -7.29 7.12 1.04
C GLY A 40 -5.99 6.57 0.47
N GLN A 41 -4.85 7.20 0.78
CA GLN A 41 -3.54 6.70 0.35
C GLN A 41 -3.17 5.35 0.95
N TRP A 42 -3.48 5.14 2.24
CA TRP A 42 -3.28 3.85 2.89
C TRP A 42 -4.01 2.74 2.13
N ILE A 43 -5.33 2.90 1.94
CA ILE A 43 -6.16 1.87 1.29
C ILE A 43 -5.68 1.61 -0.15
N ALA A 44 -5.41 2.66 -0.91
CA ALA A 44 -4.94 2.53 -2.29
C ALA A 44 -3.62 1.74 -2.36
N ASN A 45 -2.64 2.07 -1.52
CA ASN A 45 -1.34 1.41 -1.53
C ASN A 45 -1.44 -0.06 -1.09
N GLU A 46 -2.25 -0.36 -0.07
CA GLU A 46 -2.46 -1.73 0.40
C GLU A 46 -3.13 -2.58 -0.68
N GLU A 47 -4.19 -2.08 -1.33
CA GLU A 47 -4.85 -2.79 -2.42
C GLU A 47 -3.93 -3.01 -3.64
N THR A 48 -3.14 -2.00 -4.00
CA THR A 48 -2.17 -2.14 -5.10
C THR A 48 -1.12 -3.19 -4.78
N ALA A 49 -0.57 -3.20 -3.57
CA ALA A 49 0.41 -4.19 -3.14
C ALA A 49 -0.14 -5.62 -3.22
N VAL A 50 -1.39 -5.83 -2.77
CA VAL A 50 -2.08 -7.13 -2.85
C VAL A 50 -2.26 -7.57 -4.31
N LYS A 51 -2.79 -6.69 -5.17
CA LYS A 51 -3.03 -7.01 -6.59
C LYS A 51 -1.73 -7.36 -7.31
N LEU A 52 -0.65 -6.60 -7.08
CA LEU A 52 0.66 -6.89 -7.66
C LEU A 52 1.24 -8.21 -7.16
N THR A 53 1.07 -8.53 -5.88
CA THR A 53 1.50 -9.81 -5.30
C THR A 53 0.80 -10.99 -5.99
N VAL A 54 -0.51 -10.90 -6.21
CA VAL A 54 -1.31 -11.91 -6.92
C VAL A 54 -0.88 -12.06 -8.38
N ILE A 55 -0.60 -10.95 -9.07
CA ILE A 55 -0.10 -11.00 -10.45
C ILE A 55 1.27 -11.69 -10.49
N LEU A 56 2.16 -11.34 -9.55
CA LEU A 56 3.51 -11.91 -9.50
C LEU A 56 3.50 -13.40 -9.15
N SER A 57 2.59 -13.87 -8.29
CA SER A 57 2.47 -15.29 -7.96
C SER A 57 2.03 -16.10 -9.18
N LYS A 58 1.03 -15.62 -9.93
CA LYS A 58 0.55 -16.26 -11.16
C LYS A 58 1.61 -16.30 -12.26
N TYR A 59 2.43 -15.26 -12.37
CA TYR A 59 3.52 -15.25 -13.36
C TYR A 59 4.56 -16.35 -13.09
N LYS A 60 4.87 -16.64 -11.82
CA LYS A 60 5.78 -17.73 -11.46
C LYS A 60 5.22 -19.13 -11.78
N GLU A 61 3.90 -19.30 -11.75
CA GLU A 61 3.24 -20.59 -12.05
C GLU A 61 3.20 -20.88 -13.56
N GLY A 62 3.26 -19.85 -14.42
CA GLY A 62 3.19 -19.99 -15.88
C GLY A 62 4.53 -20.23 -16.61
N GLU A 63 5.67 -20.21 -15.89
CA GLU A 63 7.00 -20.55 -16.44
C GLU A 63 7.38 -22.03 -16.20
N GLN A 64 6.42 -22.87 -15.75
CA GLN A 64 6.54 -24.34 -15.69
C GLN A 64 5.95 -24.99 -16.94
#